data_AF-A0A2G8N550-F1
#
_entry.id   AF-A0A2G8N550-F1
#
_cell.length_a   1.000
_cell.length_b   1.000
_cell.length_c   1.000
_cell.angle_alpha   90.00
_cell.angle_beta   90.00
_cell.angle_gamma   90.00
#
_symmetry.space_group_name_H-M   'P 1'
#
loop_
_entity.id
_entity.type
_entity.pdbx_description
1 polymer ?
#
loop_
_entity_poly.entity_id
_entity_poly.type
_entity_poly.pdbx_seq_one_letter_code
_entity_poly.pdbx_strand_id
1 'polypeptide(L)'
;MLDALLADNAASMPMLGVTHYMPSKLVMVTVVGLDCLIALTAAAPLFFTGLLFKNLQPSHAWTDLNIRWLRSIGILCLCMPLIKSLAGLLQSLALSWDLPSGNGGANLGLDLSSAALSQIAMGLLLCAFASVMRNAKSIHDENKCYV
;
A
#
# COMPACT_ATOMS: atom_id res chain seq x y z
N MET A 1 -2.24 18.67 4.77
CA MET A 1 -1.53 17.56 4.10
C MET A 1 -0.07 17.92 3.91
N LEU A 2 0.23 18.97 3.14
CA LEU A 2 1.59 19.50 3.02
C LEU A 2 2.20 19.88 4.38
N ASP A 3 1.45 20.54 5.26
CA ASP A 3 1.93 20.89 6.61
C ASP A 3 2.28 19.67 7.48
N ALA A 4 1.55 18.57 7.32
CA ALA A 4 1.83 17.32 8.03
C ALA A 4 3.11 16.65 7.50
N LEU A 5 3.31 16.67 6.18
CA LEU A 5 4.55 16.19 5.55
C LEU A 5 5.76 17.06 5.91
N LEU A 6 5.58 18.38 5.98
CA LEU A 6 6.60 19.32 6.42
C LEU A 6 6.97 19.07 7.89
N ALA A 7 5.98 18.85 8.77
CA ALA A 7 6.22 18.52 10.16
C ALA A 7 6.93 17.16 10.34
N ASP A 8 6.56 16.14 9.57
CA ASP A 8 7.17 14.80 9.61
C ASP A 8 8.63 14.81 9.12
N ASN A 9 8.95 15.68 8.15
CA ASN A 9 10.31 15.85 7.64
C ASN A 9 11.11 16.92 8.39
N ALA A 10 10.48 17.78 9.20
CA ALA A 10 11.15 18.84 9.96
C ALA A 10 12.18 18.29 10.96
N ALA A 11 11.98 17.06 11.46
CA ALA A 11 12.95 16.37 12.32
C ALA A 11 14.27 16.07 11.61
N SER A 12 14.22 15.78 10.30
CA SER A 12 15.42 15.49 9.48
C SER A 12 15.92 16.73 8.73
N MET A 13 15.07 17.72 8.49
CA MET A 13 15.35 18.95 7.76
C MET A 13 14.74 20.14 8.51
N PRO A 14 15.44 20.72 9.50
CA PRO A 14 14.87 21.72 10.40
C PRO A 14 14.45 23.02 9.69
N MET A 15 14.98 23.32 8.50
CA MET A 15 14.56 24.46 7.68
C MET A 15 13.13 24.33 7.13
N LEU A 16 12.59 23.11 7.01
CA LEU A 16 11.19 22.89 6.62
C LEU A 16 10.21 23.31 7.72
N GLY A 17 10.67 23.46 8.97
CA GLY A 17 9.88 23.91 10.12
C GLY A 17 9.79 25.43 10.28
N VAL A 18 10.51 26.20 9.45
CA VAL A 18 10.45 27.66 9.49
C VAL A 18 9.24 28.13 8.67
N THR A 19 8.41 28.99 9.27
CA THR A 19 7.05 29.41 8.83
C THR A 19 6.94 30.07 7.44
N HIS A 20 8.02 30.13 6.65
CA HIS A 20 8.06 30.77 5.33
C HIS A 20 8.64 29.89 4.21
N TYR A 21 8.82 28.57 4.43
CA TYR A 21 9.24 27.68 3.36
C TYR A 21 8.12 27.49 2.32
N MET A 22 8.29 28.04 1.12
CA MET A 22 7.42 27.77 -0.02
C MET A 22 8.13 26.80 -0.98
N PRO A 23 7.67 25.55 -1.10
CA PRO A 23 8.25 24.60 -2.04
C PRO A 23 8.03 25.04 -3.49
N SER A 24 9.00 24.75 -4.35
CA SER A 24 8.91 24.93 -5.80
C SER A 24 7.75 24.15 -6.40
N LYS A 25 7.17 24.67 -7.49
CA LYS A 25 6.02 24.05 -8.18
C LYS A 25 6.30 22.59 -8.58
N LEU A 26 7.55 22.25 -8.92
CA LEU A 26 7.94 20.87 -9.28
C LEU A 26 7.87 19.91 -8.08
N VAL A 27 8.33 20.36 -6.91
CA VAL A 27 8.27 19.58 -5.67
C VAL A 27 6.82 19.38 -5.25
N MET A 28 6.01 20.43 -5.35
CA MET A 28 4.59 20.35 -5.04
C MET A 28 3.86 19.32 -5.93
N VAL A 29 4.10 19.33 -7.24
CA VAL A 29 3.53 18.33 -8.17
C VAL A 29 3.98 16.92 -7.80
N THR A 30 5.25 16.74 -7.44
CA THR A 30 5.82 15.44 -7.08
C THR A 30 5.18 14.90 -5.79
N VAL A 31 5.06 15.75 -4.77
CA VAL A 31 4.42 15.39 -3.48
C VAL A 31 2.96 15.00 -3.68
N VAL A 32 2.19 15.83 -4.40
CA VAL A 32 0.77 15.57 -4.69
C VAL A 32 0.60 14.30 -5.53
N GLY A 33 1.49 14.06 -6.51
CA GLY A 33 1.47 12.85 -7.32
C GLY A 33 1.71 11.58 -6.48
N LEU A 34 2.68 11.63 -5.57
CA LEU A 34 2.99 10.53 -4.65
C LEU A 34 1.85 10.27 -3.66
N ASP A 35 1.21 11.33 -3.17
CA ASP A 35 0.04 11.23 -2.31
C ASP A 35 -1.16 10.59 -3.02
N CYS A 36 -1.42 10.98 -4.27
CA CYS A 36 -2.43 10.32 -5.10
C CYS A 36 -2.11 8.84 -5.32
N LEU A 37 -0.83 8.49 -5.51
CA LEU A 37 -0.40 7.10 -5.65
C LEU A 37 -0.69 6.29 -4.38
N ILE A 38 -0.37 6.83 -3.20
CA ILE A 38 -0.69 6.20 -1.92
C ILE A 38 -2.20 6.00 -1.79
N ALA A 39 -3.01 7.03 -2.07
CA ALA A 39 -4.46 6.93 -2.03
C ALA A 39 -5.03 5.88 -3.00
N LEU A 40 -4.48 5.80 -4.21
CA LEU A 40 -4.88 4.81 -5.21
C LEU A 40 -4.56 3.39 -4.76
N THR A 41 -3.39 3.17 -4.14
CA THR A 41 -3.03 1.86 -3.59
C THR A 41 -3.89 1.45 -2.41
N ALA A 42 -4.45 2.40 -1.65
CA ALA A 42 -5.44 2.12 -0.61
C ALA A 42 -6.82 1.75 -1.18
N ALA A 43 -7.20 2.35 -2.31
CA ALA A 43 -8.48 2.07 -2.97
C ALA A 43 -8.47 0.75 -3.75
N ALA A 44 -7.32 0.32 -4.26
CA ALA A 44 -7.21 -0.87 -5.10
C ALA A 44 -7.68 -2.18 -4.41
N PRO A 45 -7.30 -2.49 -3.16
CA PRO A 45 -7.84 -3.65 -2.43
C PRO A 45 -9.36 -3.62 -2.31
N LEU A 46 -9.97 -2.46 -2.04
CA LEU A 46 -11.42 -2.31 -1.93
C LEU A 46 -12.11 -2.59 -3.28
N PHE A 47 -11.53 -2.10 -4.38
CA PHE A 47 -12.04 -2.35 -5.72
C PHE A 47 -12.03 -3.85 -6.07
N PHE A 48 -10.91 -4.54 -5.81
CA PHE A 48 -10.82 -5.99 -6.04
C PHE A 48 -11.74 -6.78 -5.12
N THR A 49 -11.92 -6.33 -3.88
CA THR A 49 -12.87 -6.92 -2.94
C THR A 49 -14.31 -6.79 -3.46
N GLY A 50 -14.67 -5.62 -4.00
CA GLY A 50 -15.98 -5.42 -4.65
C GLY A 50 -16.20 -6.32 -5.87
N LEU A 51 -15.17 -6.53 -6.69
CA LEU A 51 -15.22 -7.48 -7.81
C LEU A 51 -15.39 -8.93 -7.33
N LEU A 52 -14.73 -9.31 -6.24
CA LEU A 52 -14.86 -10.64 -5.63
C LEU A 52 -16.30 -10.87 -5.16
N PHE A 53 -16.91 -9.91 -4.47
CA PHE A 53 -18.31 -9.98 -4.04
C PHE A 53 -19.32 -9.98 -5.20
N LYS A 54 -19.04 -9.25 -6.29
CA LYS A 54 -19.90 -9.26 -7.48
C LYS A 54 -19.95 -10.65 -8.16
N ASN A 55 -18.85 -11.39 -8.10
CA ASN A 55 -18.71 -12.72 -8.72
C ASN A 55 -19.08 -13.87 -7.75
N LEU A 56 -19.54 -13.57 -6.55
CA LEU A 56 -19.96 -14.56 -5.55
C LEU A 56 -21.39 -15.03 -5.85
N GLN A 57 -21.51 -16.00 -6.75
CA GLN A 57 -22.73 -16.80 -6.89
C GLN A 57 -22.67 -18.02 -5.94
N PRO A 58 -23.77 -18.39 -5.28
CA PRO A 58 -23.76 -19.45 -4.25
C PRO A 58 -23.30 -20.82 -4.76
N SER A 59 -23.42 -21.12 -6.06
CA SER A 59 -22.95 -22.39 -6.64
C SER A 59 -21.49 -22.36 -7.15
N HIS A 60 -20.86 -21.18 -7.23
CA HIS A 60 -19.53 -20.97 -7.85
C HIS A 60 -18.64 -20.03 -7.02
N ALA A 61 -18.89 -19.92 -5.72
CA ALA A 61 -18.16 -19.01 -4.83
C ALA A 61 -16.63 -19.20 -4.88
N TRP A 62 -16.17 -20.44 -5.11
CA TRP A 62 -14.75 -20.84 -5.07
C TRP A 62 -14.18 -21.23 -6.45
N THR A 63 -14.45 -20.43 -7.47
CA THR A 63 -13.77 -20.58 -8.77
C THR A 63 -12.28 -20.20 -8.67
N ASP A 64 -11.45 -20.71 -9.60
CA ASP A 64 -10.01 -20.38 -9.61
C ASP A 64 -9.75 -18.89 -9.81
N LEU A 65 -10.69 -18.19 -10.46
CA LEU A 65 -10.65 -16.75 -10.61
C LEU A 65 -10.79 -16.04 -9.26
N ASN A 66 -11.78 -16.43 -8.44
CA ASN A 66 -12.00 -15.82 -7.12
C ASN A 66 -10.82 -16.07 -6.17
N ILE A 67 -10.23 -17.28 -6.22
CA ILE A 67 -9.03 -17.61 -5.43
C ILE A 67 -7.82 -16.77 -5.88
N ARG A 68 -7.64 -16.55 -7.19
CA ARG A 68 -6.60 -15.65 -7.71
C ARG A 68 -6.83 -14.21 -7.24
N TRP A 69 -8.06 -13.70 -7.32
CA TRP A 69 -8.40 -12.35 -6.84
C TRP A 69 -8.10 -12.19 -5.35
N LEU A 70 -8.50 -13.16 -4.53
CA LEU A 70 -8.22 -13.16 -3.09
C LEU A 70 -6.71 -13.14 -2.80
N ARG A 71 -5.92 -13.93 -3.54
CA ARG A 71 -4.46 -13.92 -3.43
C ARG A 71 -3.87 -12.57 -3.85
N SER A 72 -4.36 -11.97 -4.93
CA SER A 72 -3.93 -10.65 -5.39
C SER A 72 -4.22 -9.56 -4.36
N ILE A 73 -5.40 -9.59 -3.70
CA ILE A 73 -5.74 -8.66 -2.61
C ILE A 73 -4.76 -8.82 -1.44
N GLY A 74 -4.47 -10.06 -1.04
CA GLY A 74 -3.52 -10.34 0.04
C GLY A 74 -2.11 -9.82 -0.25
N ILE A 75 -1.60 -10.04 -1.47
CA ILE A 75 -0.30 -9.50 -1.92
C ILE A 75 -0.33 -7.97 -1.94
N LEU A 76 -1.42 -7.37 -2.39
CA LEU A 76 -1.55 -5.92 -2.46
C LEU A 76 -1.51 -5.28 -1.06
N CYS A 77 -2.18 -5.90 -0.08
CA CYS A 77 -2.09 -5.48 1.33
C CYS A 77 -0.68 -5.63 1.91
N LEU A 78 0.09 -6.65 1.51
CA LEU A 78 1.48 -6.81 1.92
C LEU A 78 2.40 -5.75 1.32
N CYS A 79 2.19 -5.38 0.06
CA CYS A 79 3.01 -4.39 -0.64
C CYS A 79 2.67 -2.94 -0.23
N MET A 80 1.46 -2.68 0.26
CA MET A 80 0.99 -1.35 0.63
C MET A 80 1.91 -0.57 1.59
N PRO A 81 2.36 -1.12 2.74
CA PRO A 81 3.29 -0.42 3.63
C PRO A 81 4.66 -0.15 2.99
N LEU A 82 5.13 -1.02 2.08
CA LEU A 82 6.36 -0.80 1.32
C LEU A 82 6.21 0.37 0.35
N ILE A 83 5.08 0.43 -0.36
CA ILE A 83 4.77 1.53 -1.28
C ILE A 83 4.67 2.85 -0.52
N LYS A 84 4.01 2.86 0.65
CA LYS A 84 3.92 4.03 1.51
C LYS A 84 5.30 4.52 1.97
N SER A 85 6.16 3.59 2.43
CA SER A 85 7.52 3.91 2.87
C SER A 85 8.38 4.45 1.71
N LEU A 86 8.27 3.84 0.53
CA LEU A 86 8.97 4.29 -0.67
C LEU A 86 8.46 5.66 -1.16
N ALA A 87 7.16 5.91 -1.07
CA ALA A 87 6.59 7.20 -1.44
C ALA A 87 7.06 8.31 -0.49
N GLY A 88 7.09 8.05 0.82
CA GLY A 88 7.62 8.98 1.82
C GLY A 88 9.09 9.32 1.59
N LEU A 89 9.90 8.34 1.17
CA LEU A 89 11.28 8.58 0.76
C LEU A 89 11.40 9.53 -0.41
N LEU A 90 10.66 9.28 -1.49
CA LEU A 90 10.68 10.12 -2.68
C LEU A 90 10.20 11.53 -2.36
N GLN A 91 9.20 11.67 -1.48
CA GLN A 91 8.74 12.97 -0.99
C GLN A 91 9.84 13.69 -0.21
N SER A 92 10.53 12.99 0.70
CA SER A 92 11.65 13.54 1.48
C SER A 92 12.81 13.98 0.58
N LEU A 93 13.18 13.16 -0.40
CA LEU A 93 14.21 13.47 -1.40
C LEU A 93 13.81 14.68 -2.27
N ALA A 94 12.56 14.74 -2.72
CA ALA A 94 12.06 15.87 -3.50
C ALA A 94 12.10 17.18 -2.70
N LEU A 95 11.79 17.13 -1.40
CA LEU A 95 11.92 18.29 -0.50
C LEU A 95 13.39 18.66 -0.31
N SER A 96 14.27 17.69 -0.07
CA SER A 96 15.71 17.88 0.11
C SER A 96 16.40 18.59 -1.07
N TRP A 97 15.95 18.30 -2.29
CA TRP A 97 16.48 18.91 -3.52
C TRP A 97 16.24 20.42 -3.60
N ASP A 98 15.20 20.91 -2.94
CA ASP A 98 14.75 22.30 -2.98
C ASP A 98 15.35 23.12 -1.81
N LEU A 99 16.09 22.47 -0.90
CA LEU A 99 16.86 23.13 0.16
C LEU A 99 18.27 23.52 -0.31
N PRO A 100 18.83 24.63 0.21
CA PRO A 100 20.21 25.02 -0.07
C PRO A 100 21.22 23.96 0.42
N SER A 101 22.32 23.84 -0.32
CA SER A 101 23.39 22.85 -0.08
C SER A 101 23.87 22.89 1.38
N GLY A 102 23.72 21.78 2.09
CA GLY A 102 24.09 21.64 3.51
C GLY A 102 22.92 21.28 4.43
N ASN A 103 21.67 21.50 4.00
CA ASN A 103 20.46 21.20 4.79
C ASN A 103 19.59 20.06 4.22
N GLY A 104 20.08 19.38 3.18
CA GLY A 104 19.40 18.24 2.59
C GLY A 104 19.52 16.99 3.49
N GLY A 105 18.39 16.34 3.71
CA GLY A 105 18.30 15.03 4.37
C GLY A 105 17.49 14.04 3.55
N ALA A 106 17.44 12.78 3.96
CA ALA A 106 16.46 11.83 3.47
C ALA A 106 15.91 11.07 4.67
N ASN A 107 14.60 11.17 4.89
CA ASN A 107 13.95 10.47 6.00
C ASN A 107 13.45 9.10 5.53
N LEU A 108 14.12 8.05 5.97
CA LEU A 108 13.71 6.65 5.83
C LEU A 108 12.82 6.26 7.02
N GLY A 109 11.60 6.79 7.02
CA GLY A 109 10.56 6.38 7.96
C GLY A 109 9.97 5.04 7.55
N LEU A 110 10.52 3.93 8.04
CA LEU A 110 9.77 2.66 8.03
C LEU A 110 8.65 2.79 9.04
N ASP A 111 7.44 3.05 8.55
CA ASP A 111 6.25 3.14 9.38
C ASP A 111 5.86 1.74 9.88
N LEU A 112 6.52 1.31 10.96
CA LEU A 112 6.22 0.08 11.71
C LEU A 112 5.06 0.30 12.71
N SER A 113 4.17 1.26 12.42
CA SER A 113 2.97 1.48 13.22
C SER A 113 2.13 0.21 13.33
N SER A 114 1.35 0.10 14.41
CA SER A 114 0.39 -0.99 14.62
C SER A 114 -0.56 -1.16 13.44
N ALA A 115 -0.88 -0.06 12.75
CA ALA A 115 -1.67 -0.07 11.52
C ALA A 115 -0.96 -0.83 10.37
N ALA A 116 0.32 -0.56 10.13
CA ALA A 116 1.09 -1.25 9.09
C ALA A 116 1.25 -2.74 9.41
N LEU A 117 1.53 -3.08 10.66
CA LEU A 117 1.59 -4.47 11.11
C LEU A 117 0.25 -5.20 10.94
N SER A 118 -0.86 -4.53 11.24
CA SER A 118 -2.20 -5.10 11.04
C SER A 118 -2.51 -5.37 9.56
N GLN A 119 -2.10 -4.47 8.66
CA GLN A 119 -2.26 -4.64 7.22
C GLN A 119 -1.39 -5.80 6.69
N ILE A 120 -0.16 -5.94 7.18
CA ILE A 120 0.73 -7.06 6.84
C ILE A 120 0.11 -8.37 7.32
N ALA A 121 -0.37 -8.43 8.57
CA ALA A 121 -1.02 -9.61 9.12
C ALA A 121 -2.27 -10.00 8.32
N MET A 122 -3.10 -9.01 7.95
CA MET A 122 -4.28 -9.24 7.10
C MET A 122 -3.89 -9.75 5.71
N GLY A 123 -2.85 -9.18 5.10
CA GLY A 123 -2.33 -9.63 3.81
C GLY A 123 -1.81 -11.07 3.86
N LEU A 124 -1.06 -11.44 4.91
CA LEU A 124 -0.62 -12.82 5.15
C LEU A 124 -1.80 -13.78 5.32
N LEU A 125 -2.80 -13.40 6.13
CA LEU A 125 -3.99 -14.21 6.38
C LEU A 125 -4.78 -14.46 5.10
N LEU A 126 -5.00 -13.42 4.28
CA LEU A 126 -5.68 -13.55 2.99
C LEU A 126 -4.91 -14.45 2.02
N CYS A 127 -3.57 -14.34 1.98
CA CYS A 127 -2.74 -15.21 1.16
C CYS A 127 -2.80 -16.67 1.63
N ALA A 128 -2.73 -16.90 2.94
CA ALA A 128 -2.84 -18.24 3.53
C ALA A 128 -4.22 -18.84 3.24
N PHE A 129 -5.28 -18.07 3.44
CA PHE A 129 -6.64 -18.49 3.17
C PHE A 129 -6.86 -18.82 1.69
N ALA A 130 -6.34 -18.01 0.76
CA ALA A 130 -6.38 -18.31 -0.67
C ALA A 130 -5.64 -19.62 -1.02
N SER A 131 -4.51 -19.90 -0.36
CA SER A 131 -3.78 -21.16 -0.53
C SER A 131 -4.58 -22.37 -0.04
N VAL A 132 -5.19 -22.25 1.15
CA VAL A 132 -6.04 -23.31 1.73
C VAL A 132 -7.23 -23.60 0.82
N MET A 133 -7.91 -22.58 0.31
CA MET A 133 -9.06 -22.79 -0.57
C MET A 133 -8.67 -23.40 -1.92
N ARG A 134 -7.48 -23.08 -2.44
CA ARG A 134 -6.94 -23.77 -3.62
C ARG A 134 -6.75 -25.26 -3.38
N ASN A 135 -6.18 -25.63 -2.22
CA ASN A 135 -5.94 -27.02 -1.87
C ASN A 135 -7.26 -27.77 -1.61
N ALA A 136 -8.20 -27.14 -0.90
CA ALA A 136 -9.52 -27.71 -0.65
C ALA A 136 -10.28 -27.99 -1.95
N LYS A 137 -10.17 -27.09 -2.94
CA LYS A 137 -10.75 -27.29 -4.25
C LYS A 137 -10.12 -28.46 -5.01
N SER A 138 -8.78 -28.58 -5.00
CA SER A 138 -8.08 -29.72 -5.62
C SER A 138 -8.60 -31.06 -5.06
N ILE A 139 -8.74 -31.15 -3.74
CA ILE A 139 -9.26 -32.36 -3.08
C ILE A 139 -10.72 -32.65 -3.46
N HIS A 140 -11.56 -31.62 -3.59
CA HIS A 140 -12.95 -31.79 -4.01
C HIS A 140 -13.06 -32.26 -5.46
N ASP A 141 -12.28 -31.68 -6.37
CA ASP A 141 -12.24 -32.07 -7.78
C ASP A 141 -11.69 -33.50 -7.95
N GLU A 142 -10.69 -33.89 -7.15
CA GLU A 142 -10.17 -35.26 -7.10
C GLU A 142 -11.24 -36.25 -6.59
N ASN A 143 -11.91 -35.96 -5.48
CA ASN A 143 -12.98 -36.82 -4.94
C ASN A 143 -14.14 -37.00 -5.93
N LYS A 144 -14.45 -35.99 -6.74
CA LYS A 144 -15.50 -36.06 -7.76
C LYS A 144 -15.15 -36.97 -8.93
N CYS A 145 -13.87 -37.28 -9.14
CA CYS A 145 -13.43 -38.27 -10.13
C CYS A 145 -13.54 -39.71 -9.61
N TYR A 146 -13.68 -39.91 -8.30
CA TYR A 146 -13.75 -41.24 -7.66
C TYR A 146 -15.18 -41.69 -7.30
N VAL A 147 -16.17 -40.78 -7.32
CA VAL A 147 -17.60 -41.07 -7.10
C VAL A 147 -18.36 -41.01 -8.42
#